data_AF-A0A8S0FXP1-F1
#
_entry.id   AF-A0A8S0FXP1-F1
#
_cell.length_a   1.000
_cell.length_b   1.000
_cell.length_c   1.000
_cell.angle_alpha   90.00
_cell.angle_beta   90.00
_cell.angle_gamma   90.00
#
_symmetry.space_group_name_H-M   'P 1'
#
loop_
_entity.id
_entity.type
_entity.pdbx_description
1 polymer ?
#
loop_
_entity_poly.entity_id
_entity_poly.type
_entity_poly.pdbx_seq_one_letter_code
_entity_poly.pdbx_strand_id
1 'polypeptide(L)'
;MLDDLDLSRIIGEMSDAVLYGYQPCEIMWGRSVRSWAVTDIVGKPPEWFQFDTDNCLRFRARDAGVEGELLSPSKFVVPAQDASYDNPYGFPDLSMCFWPVAFKKGGMKFWLRFAEKFGSPWVIGKHPHVCIMHQGRK
;
A
#
# COMPACT_ATOMS: atom_id res chain seq x y z
N MET A 1 -20.20 22.86 17.60
CA MET A 1 -18.79 22.82 18.09
C MET A 1 -17.96 21.81 17.30
N LEU A 2 -18.55 20.69 16.86
CA LEU A 2 -17.95 19.80 15.86
C LEU A 2 -18.37 20.13 14.41
N ASP A 3 -19.36 21.01 14.23
CA ASP A 3 -19.96 21.32 12.93
C ASP A 3 -19.02 22.04 11.95
N ASP A 4 -17.95 22.68 12.45
CA ASP A 4 -16.93 23.35 11.63
C ASP A 4 -15.85 22.38 11.13
N LEU A 5 -15.80 21.14 11.64
CA LEU A 5 -14.83 20.14 11.21
C LEU A 5 -15.37 19.37 10.01
N ASP A 6 -14.53 19.17 8.99
CA ASP A 6 -14.83 18.26 7.90
C ASP A 6 -14.69 16.79 8.35
N LEU A 7 -15.72 16.31 9.04
CA LEU A 7 -15.75 14.95 9.55
C LEU A 7 -15.65 13.90 8.44
N SER A 8 -16.15 14.20 7.24
CA SER A 8 -16.12 13.25 6.12
C SER A 8 -14.69 12.98 5.67
N ARG A 9 -13.88 14.04 5.52
CA ARG A 9 -12.45 13.93 5.21
C ARG A 9 -11.70 13.24 6.34
N ILE A 10 -11.94 13.66 7.59
CA ILE A 10 -11.23 13.13 8.76
C ILE A 10 -11.50 11.64 8.93
N ILE A 11 -12.76 11.20 8.84
CA ILE A 11 -13.13 9.79 8.93
C ILE A 11 -12.53 9.01 7.77
N GLY A 12 -12.53 9.60 6.56
CA GLY A 12 -11.88 9.01 5.39
C GLY A 12 -10.39 8.75 5.64
N GLU A 13 -9.66 9.75 6.13
CA GLU A 13 -8.24 9.61 6.48
C GLU A 13 -8.04 8.58 7.61
N MET A 14 -8.82 8.61 8.67
CA MET A 14 -8.71 7.61 9.75
C MET A 14 -9.00 6.18 9.27
N SER A 15 -9.85 6.02 8.26
CA SER A 15 -10.20 4.73 7.69
C SER A 15 -9.04 4.09 6.92
N ASP A 16 -8.00 4.84 6.56
CA ASP A 16 -6.78 4.28 5.98
C ASP A 16 -6.08 3.31 6.96
N ALA A 17 -6.28 3.47 8.28
CA ALA A 17 -5.79 2.52 9.28
C ALA A 17 -6.33 1.10 9.05
N VAL A 18 -7.56 0.96 8.55
CA VAL A 18 -8.15 -0.36 8.23
C VAL A 18 -7.37 -1.04 7.10
N LEU A 19 -7.00 -0.27 6.08
CA LEU A 19 -6.32 -0.78 4.90
C LEU A 19 -4.84 -1.06 5.16
N TYR A 20 -4.18 -0.20 5.93
CA TYR A 20 -2.72 -0.17 6.11
C TYR A 20 -2.23 -0.52 7.51
N GLY A 21 -3.14 -0.84 8.44
CA GLY A 21 -2.85 -1.30 9.80
C GLY A 21 -2.96 -0.17 10.82
N TYR A 22 -2.37 0.99 10.56
CA TYR A 22 -2.48 2.16 11.43
C TYR A 22 -2.33 3.46 10.65
N GLN A 23 -2.87 4.56 11.17
CA GLN A 23 -2.81 5.87 10.54
C GLN A 23 -2.62 6.98 11.59
N PRO A 24 -1.45 7.62 11.67
CA PRO A 24 -1.25 8.76 12.57
C PRO A 24 -2.01 10.00 12.09
N CYS A 25 -2.77 10.63 12.98
CA CYS A 25 -3.51 11.85 12.71
C CYS A 25 -3.11 12.95 13.71
N GLU A 26 -2.57 14.06 13.21
CA GLU A 26 -2.21 15.22 14.03
C GLU A 26 -3.45 16.02 14.39
N ILE A 27 -3.63 16.29 15.69
CA ILE A 27 -4.68 17.19 16.19
C ILE A 27 -4.17 18.63 16.13
N MET A 28 -4.85 19.47 15.37
CA MET A 28 -4.60 20.90 15.31
C MET A 28 -5.42 21.59 16.40
N TRP A 29 -4.72 22.14 17.39
CA TRP A 29 -5.33 22.89 18.49
C TRP A 29 -5.35 24.37 18.16
N GLY A 30 -6.52 24.99 18.31
CA GLY A 30 -6.70 26.43 18.20
C GLY A 30 -7.32 27.03 19.46
N ARG A 31 -7.12 28.33 19.64
CA ARG A 31 -7.80 29.10 20.68
C ARG A 31 -9.17 29.53 20.18
N SER A 32 -10.22 29.06 20.83
CA SER A 32 -11.54 29.66 20.75
C SER A 32 -11.66 30.81 21.76
N VAL A 33 -12.77 31.56 21.70
CA VAL A 33 -13.05 32.74 22.53
C VAL A 33 -13.03 32.41 24.04
N ARG A 34 -13.28 31.15 24.43
CA ARG A 34 -13.35 30.72 25.84
C ARG A 34 -12.50 29.51 26.22
N SER A 35 -12.01 28.73 25.25
CA SER A 35 -11.25 27.50 25.53
C SER A 35 -10.35 27.12 24.36
N TRP A 36 -9.44 26.17 24.61
CA TRP A 36 -8.81 25.40 23.53
C TRP A 36 -9.87 24.53 22.85
N ALA A 37 -9.83 24.49 21.53
CA ALA A 37 -10.70 23.67 20.71
C ALA A 37 -9.88 23.02 19.60
N VAL A 38 -10.30 21.83 19.17
CA VAL A 38 -9.73 21.19 17.99
C VAL A 38 -10.24 21.95 16.77
N THR A 39 -9.32 22.52 16.00
CA THR A 39 -9.64 23.24 14.76
C THR A 39 -9.61 22.32 13.55
N ASP A 40 -8.78 21.28 13.58
CA ASP A 40 -8.69 20.30 12.51
C ASP A 40 -8.00 19.02 12.99
N ILE A 41 -8.15 17.94 12.22
CA ILE A 41 -7.40 16.70 12.36
C ILE A 41 -6.84 16.31 10.99
N VAL A 42 -5.54 16.09 10.91
CA VAL A 42 -4.85 15.86 9.64
C VAL A 42 -4.03 14.57 9.70
N GLY A 43 -4.35 13.62 8.83
CA GLY A 43 -3.56 12.42 8.62
C GLY A 43 -2.13 12.76 8.18
N LYS A 44 -1.15 12.08 8.77
CA LYS A 44 0.26 12.19 8.40
C LYS A 44 0.75 10.85 7.83
N PRO A 45 1.78 10.88 6.97
CA PRO A 45 2.34 9.65 6.42
C PRO A 45 2.84 8.72 7.55
N PRO A 46 2.39 7.46 7.62
CA PRO A 46 2.78 6.52 8.67
C PRO A 46 4.29 6.27 8.71
N GLU A 47 4.99 6.34 7.57
CA GLU A 47 6.44 6.13 7.48
C GLU A 47 7.28 7.14 8.27
N TRP A 48 6.68 8.27 8.68
CA TRP A 48 7.32 9.25 9.54
C TRP A 48 7.33 8.84 11.01
N PHE A 49 6.60 7.78 11.37
CA PHE A 49 6.41 7.36 12.75
C PHE A 49 6.91 5.93 12.95
N GLN A 50 7.22 5.61 14.20
CA GLN A 50 7.52 4.27 14.65
C GLN A 50 7.10 4.12 16.11
N PHE A 51 6.79 2.90 16.53
CA PHE A 51 6.61 2.57 17.94
C PHE A 51 7.94 2.12 18.55
N ASP A 52 8.20 2.53 19.79
CA ASP A 52 9.30 1.99 20.59
C ASP A 52 8.91 0.68 21.29
N THR A 53 9.85 0.13 22.06
CA THR A 53 9.66 -1.11 22.83
C THR A 53 8.55 -1.01 23.88
N ASP A 54 8.20 0.20 24.30
CA ASP A 54 7.16 0.48 25.28
C ASP A 54 5.81 0.85 24.62
N ASN A 55 5.66 0.58 23.31
CA ASN A 55 4.48 0.90 22.50
C ASN A 55 4.14 2.40 22.45
N CYS A 56 5.13 3.27 22.65
CA CYS A 56 4.97 4.71 22.52
C CYS A 56 5.27 5.18 21.09
N LEU A 57 4.39 6.01 20.53
CA LEU A 57 4.55 6.57 19.19
C LEU A 57 5.69 7.61 19.18
N ARG A 58 6.64 7.42 18.29
CA ARG A 58 7.79 8.30 18.07
C ARG A 58 7.83 8.82 16.65
N PHE A 59 8.30 10.04 16.49
CA PHE A 59 8.50 10.69 15.21
C PHE A 59 9.96 10.52 14.73
N ARG A 60 10.13 10.01 13.51
CA ARG A 60 11.42 9.77 12.88
C ARG A 60 11.96 11.04 12.24
N ALA A 61 12.34 12.01 13.07
CA ALA A 61 13.03 13.20 12.59
C ALA A 61 14.43 12.84 12.07
N ARG A 62 14.90 13.54 11.03
CA ARG A 62 16.21 13.29 10.42
C ARG A 62 17.37 13.42 11.41
N ASP A 63 17.22 14.30 12.38
CA ASP A 63 18.28 14.66 13.34
C ASP A 63 18.15 13.92 14.69
N ALA A 64 17.09 13.15 14.90
CA ALA A 64 16.75 12.54 16.19
C ALA A 64 17.35 11.13 16.42
N GLY A 65 18.18 10.65 15.50
CA GLY A 65 18.79 9.32 15.59
C GLY A 65 17.81 8.17 15.28
N VAL A 66 18.17 6.96 15.73
CA VAL A 66 17.46 5.71 15.36
C VAL A 66 16.10 5.58 16.06
N GLU A 67 16.01 6.04 17.32
CA GLU A 67 14.81 5.92 18.15
C GLU A 67 13.73 6.96 17.82
N GLY A 68 14.13 8.11 17.26
CA GLY A 68 13.22 9.22 16.98
C GLY A 68 12.80 10.00 18.23
N GLU A 69 11.97 11.03 18.02
CA GLU A 69 11.51 11.93 19.08
C GLU A 69 10.20 11.43 19.68
N LEU A 70 10.12 11.45 21.02
CA LEU A 70 8.88 11.13 21.71
C LEU A 70 7.85 12.24 21.49
N LEU A 71 6.64 11.86 21.13
CA LEU A 71 5.55 12.79 20.86
C LEU A 71 4.83 13.22 22.13
N SER A 72 4.25 14.43 22.10
CA SER A 72 3.39 14.90 23.18
C SER A 72 2.10 14.05 23.23
N PRO A 73 1.65 13.60 24.42
CA PRO A 73 0.54 12.65 24.58
C PRO A 73 -0.83 13.08 24.01
N SER A 74 -1.03 14.35 23.68
CA SER A 74 -2.31 14.90 23.18
C SER A 74 -2.21 15.52 21.80
N LYS A 75 -1.09 15.32 21.11
CA LYS A 75 -0.81 15.90 19.81
C LYS A 75 -1.32 15.03 18.66
N PHE A 76 -1.39 13.71 18.85
CA PHE A 76 -1.77 12.76 17.82
C PHE A 76 -2.86 11.80 18.30
N VAL A 77 -3.72 11.41 17.38
CA VAL A 77 -4.63 10.27 17.50
C VAL A 77 -4.18 9.23 16.48
N VAL A 78 -4.09 7.98 16.89
CA VAL A 78 -3.57 6.90 16.05
C VAL A 78 -4.60 5.77 16.01
N PRO A 79 -5.59 5.82 15.10
CA PRO A 79 -6.39 4.65 14.78
C PRO A 79 -5.47 3.52 14.30
N ALA A 80 -5.73 2.32 14.81
CA ALA A 80 -5.05 1.09 14.42
C ALA A 80 -6.06 -0.07 14.34
N GLN A 81 -5.94 -0.86 13.27
CA GLN A 81 -6.82 -1.98 12.93
C GLN A 81 -6.32 -3.24 13.61
N ASP A 82 -7.17 -3.90 14.40
CA ASP A 82 -6.84 -5.14 15.12
C ASP A 82 -5.49 -5.08 15.86
N ALA A 83 -5.17 -3.92 16.44
CA ALA A 83 -3.95 -3.72 17.20
C ALA A 83 -3.96 -4.58 18.47
N SER A 84 -2.82 -5.21 18.74
CA SER A 84 -2.58 -5.97 19.96
C SER A 84 -1.44 -5.35 20.76
N TYR A 85 -1.27 -5.75 22.01
CA TYR A 85 -0.15 -5.29 22.82
C TYR A 85 1.21 -5.66 22.19
N ASP A 86 1.30 -6.81 21.53
CA ASP A 86 2.53 -7.28 20.88
C ASP A 86 2.75 -6.62 19.51
N ASN A 87 1.68 -6.10 18.88
CA ASN A 87 1.74 -5.44 17.59
C ASN A 87 0.92 -4.14 17.59
N PRO A 88 1.54 -3.00 17.98
CA PRO A 88 0.88 -1.70 18.01
C PRO A 88 0.54 -1.15 16.61
N TYR A 89 1.20 -1.67 15.56
CA TYR A 89 0.96 -1.26 14.17
C TYR A 89 -0.35 -1.81 13.59
N GLY A 90 -0.98 -2.77 14.27
CA GLY A 90 -2.18 -3.41 13.78
C GLY A 90 -1.95 -4.40 12.63
N PHE A 91 -3.04 -4.94 12.12
CA PHE A 91 -3.06 -5.87 11.00
C PHE A 91 -3.72 -5.23 9.77
N PRO A 92 -2.97 -4.93 8.69
CA PRO A 92 -3.52 -4.32 7.48
C PRO A 92 -4.40 -5.28 6.68
N ASP A 93 -5.65 -4.92 6.42
CA ASP A 93 -6.57 -5.75 5.62
C ASP A 93 -6.03 -6.00 4.20
N LEU A 94 -5.36 -5.01 3.59
CA LEU A 94 -4.81 -5.15 2.25
C LEU A 94 -3.67 -6.18 2.16
N SER A 95 -3.04 -6.53 3.29
CA SER A 95 -2.03 -7.60 3.30
C SER A 95 -2.61 -8.96 2.94
N MET A 96 -3.88 -9.21 3.26
CA MET A 96 -4.58 -10.45 2.90
C MET A 96 -4.76 -10.60 1.39
N CYS A 97 -4.84 -9.49 0.67
CA CYS A 97 -4.96 -9.49 -0.79
C CYS A 97 -3.61 -9.63 -1.51
N PHE A 98 -2.48 -9.65 -0.80
CA PHE A 98 -1.15 -9.71 -1.42
C PHE A 98 -1.00 -10.95 -2.32
N TRP A 99 -1.25 -12.15 -1.78
CA TRP A 99 -1.08 -13.40 -2.53
C TRP A 99 -2.05 -13.53 -3.72
N PRO A 100 -3.36 -13.27 -3.56
CA PRO A 100 -4.28 -13.25 -4.70
C PRO A 100 -3.82 -12.30 -5.82
N VAL A 101 -3.36 -11.10 -5.48
CA VAL A 101 -2.87 -10.12 -6.47
C VAL A 101 -1.57 -10.57 -7.13
N ALA A 102 -0.64 -11.14 -6.35
CA ALA A 102 0.61 -11.68 -6.87
C ALA A 102 0.35 -12.82 -7.88
N PHE A 103 -0.52 -13.77 -7.52
CA PHE A 103 -0.90 -14.86 -8.41
C PHE A 103 -1.64 -14.38 -9.65
N LYS A 104 -2.57 -13.42 -9.52
CA LYS A 104 -3.25 -12.82 -10.67
C LYS A 104 -2.25 -12.19 -11.65
N LYS A 105 -1.31 -11.40 -11.15
CA LYS A 105 -0.28 -10.74 -11.98
C LYS A 105 0.67 -11.77 -12.62
N GLY A 106 1.10 -12.78 -11.87
CA GLY A 106 1.96 -13.85 -12.36
C GLY A 106 1.27 -14.72 -13.41
N GLY A 107 0.03 -15.12 -13.17
CA GLY A 107 -0.79 -15.89 -14.09
C GLY A 107 -1.04 -15.16 -15.40
N MET A 108 -1.35 -13.86 -15.35
CA MET A 108 -1.51 -13.05 -16.57
C MET A 108 -0.22 -13.00 -17.40
N LYS A 109 0.93 -12.75 -16.76
CA LYS A 109 2.23 -12.76 -17.44
C LYS A 109 2.52 -14.13 -18.07
N PHE A 110 2.23 -15.20 -17.35
CA PHE A 110 2.38 -16.56 -17.86
C PHE A 110 1.51 -16.80 -19.10
N TRP A 111 0.22 -16.46 -19.03
CA TRP A 111 -0.71 -16.63 -20.16
C TRP A 111 -0.30 -15.84 -21.39
N LEU A 112 0.18 -14.60 -21.21
CA LEU A 112 0.72 -13.80 -22.31
C LEU A 112 1.93 -14.49 -22.97
N ARG A 113 2.90 -14.97 -22.18
CA ARG A 113 4.06 -15.70 -22.70
C ARG A 113 3.68 -17.01 -23.39
N PHE A 114 2.70 -17.72 -22.83
CA PHE A 114 2.17 -18.94 -23.43
C PHE A 114 1.53 -18.64 -24.79
N ALA A 115 0.66 -17.63 -24.87
CA ALA A 115 0.02 -17.22 -26.11
C ALA A 115 1.03 -16.76 -27.17
N GLU A 116 2.05 -15.99 -26.80
CA GLU A 116 3.14 -15.60 -27.71
C GLU A 116 3.87 -16.82 -28.29
N LYS A 117 4.23 -17.78 -27.43
CA LYS A 117 5.04 -18.96 -27.83
C LYS A 117 4.26 -19.96 -28.67
N PHE A 118 3.00 -20.22 -28.31
CA PHE A 118 2.19 -21.28 -28.92
C PHE A 118 1.12 -20.76 -29.91
N GLY A 119 0.89 -19.45 -29.98
CA GLY A 119 0.01 -18.83 -30.97
C GLY A 119 0.62 -18.71 -32.37
N SER A 120 1.95 -18.89 -32.50
CA SER A 120 2.62 -18.92 -33.80
C SER A 120 2.46 -20.30 -34.44
N PRO A 121 1.90 -20.39 -35.67
CA PRO A 121 1.74 -21.68 -36.34
C PRO A 121 3.12 -22.28 -36.65
N TRP A 122 3.26 -23.58 -36.41
CA TRP A 122 4.44 -24.32 -36.87
C TRP A 122 4.36 -24.45 -38.40
N VAL A 123 5.37 -23.93 -39.11
CA VAL A 123 5.45 -24.08 -40.57
C VAL A 123 5.76 -25.55 -40.89
N ILE A 124 4.75 -26.29 -41.32
CA ILE A 124 4.91 -27.66 -41.83
C ILE A 124 5.07 -27.58 -43.34
N GLY A 125 6.32 -27.64 -43.82
CA GLY A 125 6.61 -27.76 -45.25
C GLY A 125 6.33 -29.18 -45.73
N LYS A 126 5.20 -29.39 -46.42
CA LYS A 126 4.97 -30.65 -47.15
C LYS A 126 5.63 -30.54 -48.52
N HIS A 127 6.71 -31.28 -48.75
CA HIS A 127 7.24 -31.44 -50.11
C HIS A 127 6.43 -32.50 -50.87
N PRO A 128 6.17 -32.32 -52.17
CA PRO A 128 5.66 -33.41 -53.00
C PRO A 128 6.72 -34.52 -53.12
N HIS A 129 6.29 -35.78 -53.11
CA HIS A 129 7.18 -36.95 -53.26
C HIS A 129 7.83 -37.04 -54.66
N VAL A 130 7.40 -36.20 -55.61
CA VAL A 130 7.96 -36.15 -56.96
C VAL A 130 8.89 -34.95 -57.07
N CYS A 131 10.15 -35.15 -56.71
CA CYS A 131 11.22 -34.26 -57.17
C CYS A 131 11.45 -34.53 -58.65
N ILE A 132 10.83 -33.73 -59.53
CA ILE A 132 11.24 -33.69 -60.94
C ILE A 132 12.59 -32.96 -60.97
N MET A 133 13.67 -33.73 -60.98
CA MET A 133 15.00 -33.23 -61.26
C MET A 133 15.01 -32.71 -62.70
N HIS A 134 14.90 -31.39 -62.89
CA HIS A 134 15.14 -30.80 -64.19
C HIS A 134 16.65 -30.83 -64.43
N GLN A 135 17.12 -31.93 -65.01
CA GLN A 135 18.51 -32.09 -65.42
C GLN A 135 18.75 -31.10 -66.57
N GLY A 136 19.43 -30.00 -66.27
CA GLY A 136 19.85 -29.01 -67.25
C GLY A 136 20.54 -29.70 -68.41
N ARG A 137 19.94 -29.60 -69.60
CA ARG A 137 20.65 -29.85 -70.84
C ARG A 137 21.62 -28.69 -71.05
N LYS A 138 22.88 -29.07 -71.29
CA LYS A 138 23.97 -28.19 -71.75
C LYS A 138 23.55 -27.37 -72.97
#